data_AF-Q017Q5-F1
#
_entry.id   AF-Q017Q5-F1
#
_cell.length_a   1.000
_cell.length_b   1.000
_cell.length_c   1.000
_cell.angle_alpha   90.00
_cell.angle_beta   90.00
_cell.angle_gamma   90.00
#
_symmetry.space_group_name_H-M   'P 1'
#
loop_
_entity.id
_entity.type
_entity.pdbx_description
1 polymer ?
#
loop_
_entity_poly.entity_id
_entity_poly.type
_entity_poly.pdbx_seq_one_letter_code
_entity_poly.pdbx_strand_id
1 'polypeptide(L)'
;MSITLARARARIVANVTGRGVRARDYASRIASAKNNHRRRVAPARASSIEEVDPEDLALVVELLDSESGEELKEKVDLMAKGGMLSAGVVEAARVVAETNRASGQDEDIVRTLDDLHETLKMKFQEMAAATVKSALDFAQELMKYFTAEDLEEANASVAVNKVQLMMREEFEKANGVSKAALAKYLDEVLPVMDEQDKRIQDALAQAETDEQQAQIVNVMMQRTKERMQIEFIRDCAARM
;
A
#
# COMPACT_ATOMS: atom_id res chain seq x y z
N MET A 1 0.73 -14.86 -32.59
CA MET A 1 1.42 -13.88 -31.72
C MET A 1 2.71 -14.47 -31.13
N SER A 2 3.71 -14.89 -31.94
CA SER A 2 4.81 -15.72 -31.42
C SER A 2 6.24 -15.29 -31.82
N ILE A 3 6.41 -14.35 -32.75
CA ILE A 3 7.75 -13.89 -33.21
C ILE A 3 8.07 -12.46 -32.73
N THR A 4 7.05 -11.62 -32.57
CA THR A 4 7.19 -10.20 -32.19
C THR A 4 7.52 -10.03 -30.70
N LEU A 5 6.87 -10.79 -29.82
CA LEU A 5 7.20 -10.85 -28.38
C LEU A 5 8.59 -11.46 -28.13
N ALA A 6 8.99 -12.47 -28.90
CA ALA A 6 10.33 -13.05 -28.81
C ALA A 6 11.44 -12.05 -29.22
N ARG A 7 11.17 -11.15 -30.18
CA ARG A 7 12.09 -10.06 -30.57
C ARG A 7 12.11 -8.92 -29.56
N ALA A 8 10.97 -8.57 -28.98
CA ALA A 8 10.87 -7.63 -27.86
C ALA A 8 11.69 -8.14 -26.66
N ARG A 9 11.50 -9.42 -26.30
CA ARG A 9 12.27 -10.15 -25.30
C ARG A 9 13.77 -10.11 -25.61
N ALA A 10 14.17 -10.43 -26.84
CA ALA A 10 15.59 -10.41 -27.21
C ALA A 10 16.21 -9.01 -27.09
N ARG A 11 15.47 -7.91 -27.35
CA ARG A 11 15.95 -6.53 -27.18
C ARG A 11 15.90 -6.05 -25.73
N ILE A 12 14.86 -6.36 -24.97
CA ILE A 12 14.77 -6.05 -23.54
C ILE A 12 15.87 -6.81 -22.81
N VAL A 13 15.99 -8.12 -23.05
CA VAL A 13 17.10 -8.93 -22.52
C VAL A 13 18.44 -8.44 -23.05
N ALA A 14 18.62 -8.05 -24.32
CA ALA A 14 19.91 -7.52 -24.79
C ALA A 14 20.29 -6.17 -24.18
N ASN A 15 19.32 -5.27 -23.96
CA ASN A 15 19.53 -3.99 -23.29
C ASN A 15 19.79 -4.17 -21.78
N VAL A 16 19.18 -5.18 -21.16
CA VAL A 16 19.37 -5.53 -19.73
C VAL A 16 20.62 -6.39 -19.48
N THR A 17 20.99 -7.28 -20.41
CA THR A 17 22.14 -8.21 -20.30
C THR A 17 23.41 -7.72 -21.00
N GLY A 18 23.37 -6.56 -21.65
CA GLY A 18 24.54 -5.88 -22.22
C GLY A 18 25.68 -5.64 -21.22
N ARG A 19 25.42 -5.77 -19.92
CA ARG A 19 26.44 -5.93 -18.88
C ARG A 19 26.15 -7.10 -17.93
N GLY A 20 26.27 -8.32 -18.46
CA GLY A 20 26.89 -9.44 -17.75
C GLY A 20 26.29 -9.84 -16.39
N VAL A 21 25.05 -10.31 -16.37
CA VAL A 21 24.56 -11.17 -15.28
C VAL A 21 24.05 -12.47 -15.92
N ARG A 22 24.86 -13.53 -15.82
CA ARG A 22 24.51 -14.85 -16.33
C ARG A 22 23.38 -15.43 -15.45
N ALA A 23 22.28 -15.84 -16.08
CA ALA A 23 21.10 -16.45 -15.48
C ALA A 23 21.34 -17.80 -14.75
N ARG A 24 22.59 -18.16 -14.41
CA ARG A 24 22.96 -19.46 -13.82
C ARG A 24 23.20 -19.45 -12.31
N ASP A 25 23.33 -18.29 -11.68
CA ASP A 25 23.67 -18.19 -10.24
C ASP A 25 22.46 -17.87 -9.33
N TYR A 26 21.23 -18.04 -9.83
CA TYR A 26 20.00 -17.65 -9.13
C TYR A 26 19.65 -18.57 -7.93
N ALA A 27 19.95 -19.86 -8.01
CA ALA A 27 19.57 -20.83 -6.96
C ALA A 27 20.30 -20.63 -5.62
N SER A 28 21.49 -20.01 -5.62
CA SER A 28 22.27 -19.80 -4.39
C SER A 28 21.88 -18.52 -3.62
N ARG A 29 21.16 -17.58 -4.25
CA ARG A 29 20.79 -16.28 -3.63
C ARG A 29 19.42 -16.27 -2.95
N ILE A 30 18.53 -17.20 -3.32
CA ILE A 30 17.20 -17.36 -2.71
C ILE A 30 17.30 -17.61 -1.18
N ALA A 31 18.42 -18.18 -0.69
CA ALA A 31 18.64 -18.43 0.72
C ALA A 31 19.03 -17.19 1.56
N SER A 32 19.52 -16.10 0.93
CA SER A 32 19.96 -14.89 1.66
C SER A 32 18.91 -13.76 1.71
N ALA A 33 17.84 -13.84 0.91
CA ALA A 33 16.87 -12.76 0.76
C ALA A 33 15.80 -12.65 1.87
N LYS A 34 15.68 -13.64 2.77
CA LYS A 34 14.66 -13.61 3.84
C LYS A 34 14.88 -12.54 4.92
N ASN A 35 16.07 -11.94 5.00
CA ASN A 35 16.43 -11.07 6.14
C ASN A 35 16.45 -9.55 5.87
N ASN A 36 16.38 -9.07 4.61
CA ASN A 36 16.61 -7.64 4.32
C ASN A 36 15.39 -6.84 3.85
N HIS A 37 14.20 -7.41 3.80
CA HIS A 37 12.99 -6.74 3.28
C HIS A 37 12.37 -5.67 4.23
N ARG A 38 13.01 -5.35 5.36
CA ARG A 38 12.44 -4.47 6.41
C ARG A 38 12.88 -3.00 6.36
N ARG A 39 13.61 -2.55 5.35
CA ARG A 39 13.96 -1.12 5.18
C ARG A 39 13.96 -0.72 3.72
N ARG A 40 12.80 -0.41 3.16
CA ARG A 40 12.74 0.43 1.95
C ARG A 40 11.81 1.61 2.22
N VAL A 41 12.42 2.78 2.36
CA VAL A 41 11.80 4.09 2.13
C VAL A 41 11.17 4.05 0.74
N ALA A 42 9.99 4.64 0.56
CA ALA A 42 9.31 4.66 -0.74
C ALA A 42 10.30 5.04 -1.85
N PRO A 43 10.50 4.20 -2.89
CA PRO A 43 11.53 4.47 -3.88
C PRO A 43 11.22 5.78 -4.60
N ALA A 44 12.26 6.61 -4.78
CA ALA A 44 12.17 7.75 -5.69
C ALA A 44 11.80 7.24 -7.09
N ARG A 45 10.96 8.00 -7.80
CA ARG A 45 10.47 7.63 -9.13
C ARG A 45 11.67 7.41 -10.08
N ALA A 46 11.80 6.20 -10.61
CA ALA A 46 12.92 5.85 -11.48
C ALA A 46 12.76 6.52 -12.84
N SER A 47 13.84 7.12 -13.34
CA SER A 47 13.86 7.85 -14.60
C SER A 47 14.43 7.02 -15.76
N SER A 48 15.14 5.93 -15.46
CA SER A 48 15.70 5.01 -16.44
C SER A 48 15.78 3.56 -15.93
N ILE A 49 16.01 2.60 -16.83
CA ILE A 49 16.09 1.17 -16.49
C ILE A 49 17.23 0.89 -15.50
N GLU A 50 18.32 1.65 -15.56
CA GLU A 50 19.50 1.49 -14.68
C GLU A 50 19.21 1.83 -13.22
N GLU A 51 18.15 2.60 -12.95
CA GLU A 51 17.70 2.99 -11.62
C GLU A 51 16.70 1.98 -11.01
N VAL A 52 16.22 1.03 -11.82
CA VAL A 52 15.27 -0.01 -11.40
C VAL A 52 16.01 -1.15 -10.71
N ASP A 53 15.45 -1.67 -9.61
CA ASP A 53 16.01 -2.83 -8.93
C ASP A 53 16.02 -4.05 -9.88
N PRO A 54 17.15 -4.77 -10.01
CA PRO A 54 17.23 -5.97 -10.84
C PRO A 54 16.19 -7.04 -10.48
N GLU A 55 15.79 -7.15 -9.21
CA GLU A 55 14.77 -8.10 -8.74
C GLU A 55 13.38 -7.70 -9.26
N ASP A 56 13.01 -6.43 -9.14
CA ASP A 56 11.74 -5.90 -9.65
C ASP A 56 11.67 -6.02 -11.18
N LEU A 57 12.78 -5.74 -11.88
CA LEU A 57 12.89 -5.88 -13.33
C LEU A 57 12.76 -7.34 -13.78
N ALA A 58 13.35 -8.29 -13.05
CA ALA A 58 13.25 -9.71 -13.37
C ALA A 58 11.81 -10.21 -13.31
N LEU A 59 11.04 -9.77 -12.31
CA LEU A 59 9.61 -10.10 -12.17
C LEU A 59 8.80 -9.56 -13.36
N VAL A 60 9.07 -8.33 -13.80
CA VAL A 60 8.43 -7.76 -15.00
C VAL A 60 8.74 -8.59 -16.25
N VAL A 61 10.00 -9.02 -16.42
CA VAL A 61 10.41 -9.85 -17.56
C VAL A 61 9.73 -11.23 -17.52
N GLU A 62 9.58 -11.83 -16.35
CA GLU A 62 8.87 -13.11 -16.20
C GLU A 62 7.38 -13.00 -16.57
N LEU A 63 6.73 -11.89 -16.23
CA LEU A 63 5.32 -11.66 -16.57
C LEU A 63 5.11 -11.49 -18.08
N LEU A 64 6.12 -11.00 -18.81
CA LEU A 64 6.09 -10.89 -20.28
C LEU A 64 6.15 -12.24 -20.99
N ASP A 65 6.54 -13.32 -20.30
CA ASP A 65 6.48 -14.69 -20.83
C ASP A 65 5.06 -15.29 -20.77
N SER A 66 4.05 -14.52 -20.35
CA SER A 66 2.64 -14.95 -20.40
C SER A 66 2.11 -15.00 -21.84
N GLU A 67 1.45 -16.09 -22.20
CA GLU A 67 0.94 -16.35 -23.56
C GLU A 67 -0.42 -15.68 -23.81
N SER A 68 -1.11 -15.29 -22.74
CA SER A 68 -2.43 -14.65 -22.79
C SER A 68 -2.64 -13.62 -21.67
N GLY A 69 -3.62 -12.74 -21.84
CA GLY A 69 -4.03 -11.80 -20.80
C GLY A 69 -4.64 -12.46 -19.57
N GLU A 70 -5.24 -13.65 -19.70
CA GLU A 70 -5.75 -14.43 -18.56
C GLU A 70 -4.61 -15.01 -17.73
N GLU A 71 -3.61 -15.60 -18.38
CA GLU A 71 -2.41 -16.12 -17.72
C GLU A 71 -1.64 -15.00 -17.01
N LEU A 72 -1.53 -13.82 -17.64
CA LEU A 72 -0.92 -12.66 -17.01
C LEU A 72 -1.63 -12.27 -15.71
N LYS A 73 -2.97 -12.20 -15.73
CA LYS A 73 -3.76 -11.88 -14.54
C LYS A 73 -3.57 -12.91 -13.43
N GLU A 74 -3.55 -14.19 -13.77
CA GLU A 74 -3.34 -15.27 -12.81
C GLU A 74 -1.95 -15.18 -12.15
N LYS A 75 -0.88 -14.95 -12.93
CA LYS A 75 0.47 -14.75 -12.38
C LYS A 75 0.55 -13.51 -11.49
N VAL A 76 -0.07 -12.40 -11.91
CA VAL A 76 -0.14 -11.18 -11.10
C VAL A 76 -0.90 -11.42 -9.78
N ASP A 77 -1.99 -12.18 -9.80
CA ASP A 77 -2.73 -12.57 -8.60
C ASP A 77 -1.89 -13.46 -7.67
N LEU A 78 -1.10 -14.39 -8.21
CA LEU A 78 -0.19 -15.22 -7.43
C LEU A 78 0.95 -14.39 -6.83
N MET A 79 1.50 -13.44 -7.58
CA MET A 79 2.50 -12.49 -7.06
C MET A 79 1.95 -11.63 -5.94
N ALA A 80 0.72 -11.13 -6.08
CA ALA A 80 0.02 -10.40 -5.03
C ALA A 80 -0.14 -11.24 -3.76
N LYS A 81 -0.63 -12.47 -3.88
CA LYS A 81 -0.80 -13.42 -2.75
C LYS A 81 0.54 -13.81 -2.12
N GLY A 82 1.60 -13.91 -2.91
CA GLY A 82 2.95 -14.26 -2.47
C GLY A 82 3.76 -13.09 -1.90
N GLY A 83 3.20 -11.86 -1.89
CA GLY A 83 3.90 -10.66 -1.40
C GLY A 83 5.01 -10.15 -2.31
N MET A 84 5.03 -10.58 -3.58
CA MET A 84 6.04 -10.20 -4.58
C MET A 84 5.61 -8.97 -5.41
N LEU A 85 4.33 -8.58 -5.37
CA LEU A 85 3.85 -7.38 -6.05
C LEU A 85 4.15 -6.13 -5.21
N SER A 86 5.16 -5.37 -5.63
CA SER A 86 5.62 -4.15 -4.96
C SER A 86 5.41 -2.89 -5.82
N ALA A 87 5.49 -1.70 -5.21
CA ALA A 87 5.54 -0.45 -5.97
C ALA A 87 6.74 -0.39 -6.93
N GLY A 88 7.86 -1.05 -6.57
CA GLY A 88 9.03 -1.18 -7.43
C GLY A 88 8.76 -2.00 -8.68
N VAL A 89 8.00 -3.10 -8.57
CA VAL A 89 7.57 -3.93 -9.73
C VAL A 89 6.67 -3.14 -10.67
N VAL A 90 5.72 -2.37 -10.13
CA VAL A 90 4.85 -1.49 -10.93
C VAL A 90 5.68 -0.44 -11.66
N GLU A 91 6.61 0.20 -10.95
CA GLU A 91 7.49 1.23 -11.50
C GLU A 91 8.45 0.67 -12.55
N ALA A 92 8.98 -0.52 -12.34
CA ALA A 92 9.81 -1.24 -13.30
C ALA A 92 9.05 -1.46 -14.61
N ALA A 93 7.79 -1.90 -14.56
CA ALA A 93 6.96 -2.10 -15.74
C ALA A 93 6.72 -0.78 -16.50
N ARG A 94 6.47 0.32 -15.77
CA ARG A 94 6.34 1.67 -16.35
C ARG A 94 7.61 2.09 -17.10
N VAL A 95 8.77 1.98 -16.45
CA VAL A 95 10.07 2.38 -17.01
C VAL A 95 10.42 1.54 -18.24
N VAL A 96 10.13 0.24 -18.23
CA VAL A 96 10.31 -0.64 -19.40
C VAL A 96 9.44 -0.17 -20.57
N ALA A 97 8.15 0.11 -20.35
CA ALA A 97 7.26 0.61 -21.40
C ALA A 97 7.75 1.93 -22.00
N GLU A 98 8.11 2.90 -21.14
CA GLU A 98 8.60 4.22 -21.56
C GLU A 98 9.92 4.15 -22.33
N THR A 99 10.86 3.32 -21.87
CA THR A 99 12.17 3.17 -22.53
C THR A 99 12.04 2.53 -23.90
N ASN A 100 11.17 1.53 -24.04
CA ASN A 100 10.90 0.90 -25.34
C ASN A 100 10.20 1.88 -26.30
N ARG A 101 9.26 2.69 -25.80
CA ARG A 101 8.63 3.76 -26.58
C ARG A 101 9.63 4.80 -27.07
N ALA A 102 10.49 5.30 -26.17
CA ALA A 102 11.53 6.27 -26.52
C ALA A 102 12.57 5.70 -27.51
N SER A 103 12.78 4.39 -27.49
CA SER A 103 13.67 3.68 -28.42
C SER A 103 13.05 3.43 -29.81
N GLY A 104 11.82 3.90 -30.06
CA GLY A 104 11.13 3.72 -31.33
C GLY A 104 10.74 2.26 -31.61
N GLN A 105 10.44 1.49 -30.55
CA GLN A 105 9.98 0.11 -30.69
C GLN A 105 8.60 0.05 -31.35
N ASP A 106 8.26 -1.13 -31.87
CA ASP A 106 6.95 -1.44 -32.46
C ASP A 106 5.81 -1.07 -31.49
N GLU A 107 4.78 -0.39 -32.02
CA GLU A 107 3.64 0.10 -31.24
C GLU A 107 2.86 -1.04 -30.58
N ASP A 108 2.77 -2.21 -31.24
CA ASP A 108 2.12 -3.39 -30.67
C ASP A 108 2.89 -3.93 -29.44
N ILE A 109 4.22 -3.82 -29.47
CA ILE A 109 5.07 -4.20 -28.34
C ILE A 109 4.87 -3.20 -27.20
N VAL A 110 4.92 -1.90 -27.49
CA VAL A 110 4.74 -0.85 -26.47
C VAL A 110 3.37 -1.00 -25.81
N ARG A 111 2.32 -1.26 -26.59
CA ARG A 111 0.97 -1.51 -26.06
C ARG A 111 0.91 -2.70 -25.11
N THR A 112 1.61 -3.79 -25.44
CA THR A 112 1.70 -4.97 -24.57
C THR A 112 2.39 -4.63 -23.22
N LEU A 113 3.43 -3.80 -23.26
CA LEU A 113 4.12 -3.32 -22.06
C LEU A 113 3.24 -2.38 -21.22
N ASP A 114 2.46 -1.51 -21.87
CA ASP A 114 1.50 -0.65 -21.19
C ASP A 114 0.37 -1.46 -20.53
N ASP A 115 -0.16 -2.48 -21.20
CA ASP A 115 -1.19 -3.37 -20.66
C ASP A 115 -0.68 -4.15 -19.42
N LEU A 116 0.59 -4.58 -19.45
CA LEU A 116 1.25 -5.20 -18.29
C LEU A 116 1.35 -4.21 -17.13
N HIS A 117 1.86 -3.00 -17.39
CA HIS A 117 2.00 -1.97 -16.37
C HIS A 117 0.64 -1.61 -15.74
N GLU A 118 -0.41 -1.40 -16.53
CA GLU A 118 -1.73 -1.09 -16.00
C GLU A 118 -2.34 -2.28 -15.23
N THR A 119 -2.11 -3.52 -15.66
CA THR A 119 -2.55 -4.71 -14.91
C THR A 119 -1.89 -4.78 -13.53
N LEU A 120 -0.56 -4.60 -13.47
CA LEU A 120 0.19 -4.57 -12.21
C LEU A 120 -0.26 -3.44 -11.29
N LYS A 121 -0.45 -2.25 -11.85
CA LYS A 121 -0.89 -1.06 -11.14
C LYS A 121 -2.30 -1.23 -10.56
N MET A 122 -3.25 -1.72 -11.35
CA MET A 122 -4.61 -2.00 -10.87
C MET A 122 -4.57 -3.00 -9.71
N LYS A 123 -3.83 -4.11 -9.85
CA LYS A 123 -3.73 -5.11 -8.78
C LYS A 123 -3.08 -4.55 -7.53
N PHE A 124 -2.02 -3.76 -7.68
CA PHE A 124 -1.35 -3.12 -6.56
C PHE A 124 -2.28 -2.14 -5.82
N GLN A 125 -3.09 -1.39 -6.57
CA GLN A 125 -4.11 -0.51 -5.99
C GLN A 125 -5.23 -1.29 -5.30
N GLU A 126 -5.69 -2.41 -5.86
CA GLU A 126 -6.67 -3.30 -5.21
C GLU A 126 -6.14 -3.82 -3.86
N MET A 127 -4.87 -4.23 -3.80
CA MET A 127 -4.22 -4.66 -2.56
C MET A 127 -4.14 -3.53 -1.53
N ALA A 128 -3.77 -2.32 -1.97
CA ALA A 128 -3.74 -1.16 -1.11
C ALA A 128 -5.14 -0.82 -0.56
N ALA A 129 -6.17 -0.86 -1.41
CA ALA A 129 -7.56 -0.61 -1.00
C ALA A 129 -8.08 -1.66 0.00
N ALA A 130 -7.76 -2.94 -0.22
CA ALA A 130 -8.12 -4.01 0.71
C ALA A 130 -7.41 -3.85 2.07
N THR A 131 -6.15 -3.42 2.05
CA THR A 131 -5.34 -3.15 3.26
C THR A 131 -5.86 -1.94 4.04
N VAL A 132 -6.29 -0.88 3.34
CA VAL A 132 -6.92 0.30 3.96
C VAL A 132 -8.26 -0.07 4.59
N LYS A 133 -9.08 -0.87 3.88
CA LYS A 133 -10.36 -1.32 4.40
C LYS A 133 -10.20 -2.18 5.66
N SER A 134 -9.26 -3.13 5.67
CA SER A 134 -9.03 -3.94 6.87
C SER A 134 -8.51 -3.12 8.05
N ALA A 135 -7.64 -2.13 7.79
CA ALA A 135 -7.18 -1.19 8.83
C ALA A 135 -8.32 -0.33 9.40
N LEU A 136 -9.21 0.18 8.53
CA LEU A 136 -10.43 0.90 8.93
C LEU A 136 -11.34 0.01 9.80
N ASP A 137 -11.68 -1.17 9.31
CA ASP A 137 -12.58 -2.10 10.02
C ASP A 137 -11.99 -2.47 11.39
N PHE A 138 -10.67 -2.67 11.46
CA PHE A 138 -9.97 -2.94 12.71
C PHE A 138 -9.97 -1.74 13.67
N ALA A 139 -9.66 -0.53 13.19
CA ALA A 139 -9.70 0.68 14.00
C ALA A 139 -11.11 0.93 14.58
N GLN A 140 -12.15 0.76 13.75
CA GLN A 140 -13.54 0.87 14.19
C GLN A 140 -13.91 -0.18 15.24
N GLU A 141 -13.39 -1.40 15.12
CA GLU A 141 -13.61 -2.44 16.12
C GLU A 141 -12.96 -2.08 17.45
N LEU A 142 -11.72 -1.58 17.45
CA LEU A 142 -11.02 -1.16 18.67
C LEU A 142 -11.80 -0.07 19.42
N MET A 143 -12.32 0.93 18.70
CA MET A 143 -13.08 2.05 19.30
C MET A 143 -14.36 1.61 20.03
N LYS A 144 -14.88 0.41 19.78
CA LYS A 144 -16.06 -0.12 20.50
C LYS A 144 -15.73 -0.59 21.91
N TYR A 145 -14.46 -0.81 22.22
CA TYR A 145 -14.03 -1.45 23.48
C TYR A 145 -13.53 -0.49 24.55
N PHE A 146 -13.46 0.80 24.26
CA PHE A 146 -13.08 1.84 25.21
C PHE A 146 -13.77 3.15 24.83
N THR A 147 -13.84 4.10 25.75
CA THR A 147 -14.32 5.47 25.49
C THR A 147 -13.23 6.50 25.80
N ALA A 148 -13.52 7.79 25.58
CA ALA A 148 -12.59 8.85 25.94
C ALA A 148 -12.36 8.94 27.45
N GLU A 149 -13.36 8.61 28.26
CA GLU A 149 -13.27 8.59 29.73
C GLU A 149 -12.31 7.49 30.21
N ASP A 150 -12.27 6.34 29.53
CA ASP A 150 -11.30 5.27 29.84
C ASP A 150 -9.84 5.69 29.64
N LEU A 151 -9.60 6.74 28.85
CA LEU A 151 -8.25 7.27 28.58
C LEU A 151 -7.71 8.15 29.70
N GLU A 152 -8.57 8.68 30.58
CA GLU A 152 -8.14 9.53 31.70
C GLU A 152 -7.22 8.75 32.67
N GLU A 153 -7.48 7.45 32.84
CA GLU A 153 -6.66 6.52 33.60
C GLU A 153 -6.10 5.39 32.72
N ALA A 154 -5.57 5.74 31.54
CA ALA A 154 -5.18 4.76 30.52
C ALA A 154 -4.32 3.57 31.02
N ASN A 155 -3.45 3.78 32.02
CA ASN A 155 -2.60 2.72 32.57
C ASN A 155 -3.32 1.77 33.53
N ALA A 156 -4.41 2.22 34.17
CA ALA A 156 -5.22 1.41 35.08
C ALA A 156 -6.49 0.87 34.41
N SER A 157 -6.90 1.45 33.27
CA SER A 157 -8.10 1.07 32.56
C SER A 157 -8.00 -0.34 31.96
N VAL A 158 -8.92 -1.21 32.38
CA VAL A 158 -9.07 -2.57 31.84
C VAL A 158 -9.47 -2.52 30.36
N ALA A 159 -10.31 -1.56 29.98
CA ALA A 159 -10.74 -1.35 28.60
C ALA A 159 -9.54 -1.01 27.69
N VAL A 160 -8.69 -0.09 28.14
CA VAL A 160 -7.47 0.30 27.41
C VAL A 160 -6.49 -0.87 27.30
N ASN A 161 -6.25 -1.60 28.39
CA ASN A 161 -5.41 -2.79 28.38
C ASN A 161 -5.92 -3.86 27.41
N LYS A 162 -7.25 -4.05 27.33
CA LYS A 162 -7.87 -4.96 26.36
C LYS A 162 -7.62 -4.53 24.92
N VAL A 163 -7.79 -3.24 24.61
CA VAL A 163 -7.52 -2.68 23.26
C VAL A 163 -6.06 -2.92 22.86
N GLN A 164 -5.11 -2.67 23.76
CA GLN A 164 -3.69 -2.94 23.50
C GLN A 164 -3.42 -4.43 23.24
N LEU A 165 -4.07 -5.34 23.97
CA LEU A 165 -3.95 -6.79 23.71
C LEU A 165 -4.53 -7.16 22.34
N MET A 166 -5.71 -6.66 21.99
CA MET A 166 -6.33 -6.88 20.67
C MET A 166 -5.43 -6.39 19.53
N MET A 167 -4.76 -5.25 19.72
CA MET A 167 -3.75 -4.75 18.78
C MET A 167 -2.56 -5.70 18.63
N ARG A 168 -2.02 -6.24 19.73
CA ARG A 168 -0.90 -7.23 19.65
C ARG A 168 -1.33 -8.47 18.89
N GLU A 169 -2.47 -9.04 19.27
CA GLU A 169 -3.00 -10.25 18.65
C GLU A 169 -3.24 -10.04 17.15
N GLU A 170 -3.79 -8.90 16.74
CA GLU A 170 -4.01 -8.62 15.33
C GLU A 170 -2.70 -8.45 14.55
N PHE A 171 -1.71 -7.77 15.13
CA PHE A 171 -0.42 -7.54 14.47
C PHE A 171 0.42 -8.83 14.34
N GLU A 172 0.21 -9.81 15.21
CA GLU A 172 0.89 -11.11 15.19
C GLU A 172 0.21 -12.13 14.26
N LYS A 173 -1.03 -11.91 13.83
CA LYS A 173 -1.74 -12.79 12.90
C LYS A 173 -1.07 -12.77 11.51
N ALA A 174 -0.90 -13.96 10.93
CA ALA A 174 -0.29 -14.12 9.60
C ALA A 174 -1.01 -13.34 8.48
N ASN A 175 -2.32 -13.14 8.59
CA ASN A 175 -3.15 -12.35 7.66
C ASN A 175 -3.85 -11.18 8.36
N GLY A 176 -3.31 -10.72 9.49
CA GLY A 176 -3.86 -9.59 10.25
C GLY A 176 -3.47 -8.23 9.66
N VAL A 177 -4.07 -7.17 10.18
CA VAL A 177 -3.68 -5.80 9.84
C VAL A 177 -2.27 -5.55 10.35
N SER A 178 -1.36 -5.09 9.49
CA SER A 178 -0.01 -4.72 9.95
C SER A 178 -0.02 -3.39 10.72
N LYS A 179 0.88 -3.24 11.69
CA LYS A 179 1.12 -1.97 12.40
C LYS A 179 1.31 -0.79 11.44
N ALA A 180 2.07 -0.99 10.36
CA ALA A 180 2.35 0.06 9.37
C ALA A 180 1.09 0.45 8.56
N ALA A 181 0.24 -0.53 8.21
CA ALA A 181 -1.02 -0.28 7.52
C ALA A 181 -1.99 0.52 8.41
N LEU A 182 -2.13 0.12 9.68
CA LEU A 182 -2.97 0.83 10.64
C LEU A 182 -2.46 2.26 10.87
N ALA A 183 -1.16 2.44 11.10
CA ALA A 183 -0.58 3.76 11.31
C ALA A 183 -0.78 4.67 10.10
N LYS A 184 -0.50 4.18 8.88
CA LYS A 184 -0.73 4.93 7.65
C LYS A 184 -2.19 5.34 7.48
N TYR A 185 -3.11 4.42 7.75
CA TYR A 185 -4.55 4.71 7.70
C TYR A 185 -4.94 5.82 8.69
N LEU A 186 -4.48 5.74 9.94
CA LEU A 186 -4.78 6.75 10.96
C LEU A 186 -4.15 8.12 10.62
N ASP A 187 -2.95 8.13 10.04
CA ASP A 187 -2.30 9.34 9.53
C ASP A 187 -3.07 10.00 8.38
N GLU A 188 -3.82 9.23 7.58
CA GLU A 188 -4.70 9.74 6.51
C GLU A 188 -6.06 10.22 7.05
N VAL A 189 -6.57 9.62 8.13
CA VAL A 189 -7.88 9.97 8.73
C VAL A 189 -7.82 11.25 9.55
N LEU A 190 -6.76 11.46 10.34
CA LEU A 190 -6.66 12.63 11.22
C LEU A 190 -6.79 13.98 10.48
N PRO A 191 -6.16 14.20 9.31
CA PRO A 191 -6.37 15.41 8.51
C PRO A 191 -7.81 15.59 8.03
N VAL A 192 -8.49 14.50 7.65
CA VAL A 192 -9.90 14.55 7.24
C VAL A 192 -10.78 14.97 8.43
N MET A 193 -10.44 14.51 9.63
CA MET A 193 -11.10 14.95 10.85
C MET A 193 -10.88 16.44 11.10
N ASP A 194 -9.68 16.97 10.92
CA ASP A 194 -9.39 18.41 11.06
C ASP A 194 -10.27 19.26 10.12
N GLU A 195 -10.42 18.83 8.86
CA GLU A 195 -11.28 19.52 7.91
C GLU A 195 -12.76 19.48 8.32
N GLN A 196 -13.23 18.34 8.83
CA GLN A 196 -14.60 18.19 9.31
C GLN A 196 -14.85 19.04 10.57
N ASP A 197 -13.90 19.06 11.51
CA ASP A 197 -13.96 19.90 12.71
C ASP A 197 -14.10 21.37 12.34
N LYS A 198 -13.31 21.84 11.36
CA LYS A 198 -13.40 23.21 10.85
C LYS A 198 -14.77 23.53 10.27
N ARG A 199 -15.35 22.63 9.46
CA ARG A 199 -16.70 22.82 8.89
C ARG A 199 -17.77 22.91 9.99
N ILE A 200 -17.61 22.15 11.07
CA ILE A 200 -18.56 22.17 12.21
C ILE A 200 -18.40 23.47 13.01
N GLN A 201 -17.17 23.96 13.20
CA GLN A 201 -16.92 25.26 13.81
C GLN A 201 -17.53 26.41 12.97
N ASP A 202 -17.37 26.34 11.65
CA ASP A 202 -17.98 27.32 10.73
C ASP A 202 -19.52 27.26 10.81
N ALA A 203 -20.11 26.07 10.95
CA ALA A 203 -21.54 25.89 11.16
C ALA A 203 -22.02 26.47 12.51
N LEU A 204 -21.22 26.31 13.58
CA LEU A 204 -21.52 26.91 14.89
C LEU A 204 -21.54 28.44 14.80
N ALA A 205 -20.60 29.04 14.07
CA ALA A 205 -20.53 30.49 13.88
C ALA A 205 -21.72 31.05 13.08
N GLN A 206 -22.37 30.21 12.28
CA GLN A 206 -23.55 30.56 11.47
C GLN A 206 -24.88 30.17 12.13
N ALA A 207 -24.85 29.52 13.30
CA ALA A 207 -26.05 29.07 13.98
C ALA A 207 -26.80 30.25 14.61
N GLU A 208 -28.04 30.47 14.17
CA GLU A 208 -28.87 31.62 14.58
C GLU A 208 -29.71 31.32 15.83
N THR A 209 -29.86 30.04 16.21
CA THR A 209 -30.67 29.62 17.35
C THR A 209 -29.88 28.86 18.41
N ASP A 210 -30.27 29.01 19.67
CA ASP A 210 -29.67 28.31 20.80
C ASP A 210 -29.79 26.77 20.68
N GLU A 211 -30.90 26.28 20.10
CA GLU A 211 -31.08 24.85 19.83
C GLU A 211 -30.10 24.32 18.78
N GLN A 212 -29.87 25.09 17.71
CA GLN A 212 -28.87 24.72 16.68
C GLN A 212 -27.46 24.75 17.27
N GLN A 213 -27.14 25.77 18.07
CA GLN A 213 -25.85 25.86 18.75
C GLN A 213 -25.63 24.67 19.69
N ALA A 214 -26.63 24.31 20.51
CA ALA A 214 -26.54 23.17 21.42
C ALA A 214 -26.35 21.84 20.68
N GLN A 215 -27.05 21.63 19.56
CA GLN A 215 -26.86 20.44 18.72
C GLN A 215 -25.45 20.38 18.14
N ILE A 216 -24.94 21.48 17.61
CA ILE A 216 -23.60 21.54 17.01
C ILE A 216 -22.51 21.31 18.08
N VAL A 217 -22.67 21.89 19.27
CA VAL A 217 -21.74 21.67 20.40
C VAL A 217 -21.71 20.19 20.80
N ASN A 218 -22.86 19.50 20.84
CA ASN A 218 -22.90 18.07 21.14
C ASN A 218 -22.13 17.24 20.08
N VAL A 219 -22.27 17.59 18.80
CA VAL A 219 -21.51 16.95 17.71
C VAL A 219 -20.00 17.20 17.86
N MET A 220 -19.60 18.44 18.19
CA MET A 220 -18.19 18.77 18.45
C MET A 220 -17.62 17.98 19.63
N MET A 221 -18.37 17.82 20.71
CA MET A 221 -17.96 17.03 21.87
C MET A 221 -17.77 15.56 21.49
N GLN A 222 -18.72 14.96 20.78
CA GLN A 222 -18.61 13.57 20.33
C GLN A 222 -17.37 13.38 19.45
N ARG A 223 -17.14 14.28 18.50
CA ARG A 223 -15.97 14.22 17.62
C ARG A 223 -14.65 14.40 18.35
N THR A 224 -14.61 15.25 19.36
CA THR A 224 -13.42 15.41 20.22
C THR A 224 -13.09 14.09 20.91
N LYS A 225 -14.10 13.38 21.42
CA LYS A 225 -13.92 12.05 22.02
C LYS A 225 -13.41 11.02 21.01
N GLU A 226 -14.04 10.94 19.84
CA GLU A 226 -13.61 10.03 18.75
C GLU A 226 -12.16 10.31 18.32
N ARG A 227 -11.77 11.59 18.23
CA ARG A 227 -10.40 12.00 17.91
C ARG A 227 -9.42 11.51 18.97
N MET A 228 -9.72 11.70 20.25
CA MET A 228 -8.86 11.21 21.34
C MET A 228 -8.64 9.70 21.26
N GLN A 229 -9.68 8.93 20.90
CA GLN A 229 -9.57 7.49 20.72
C GLN A 229 -8.67 7.12 19.54
N ILE A 230 -8.84 7.79 18.40
CA ILE A 230 -8.04 7.57 17.18
C ILE A 230 -6.56 7.92 17.44
N GLU A 231 -6.29 9.06 18.07
CA GLU A 231 -4.94 9.48 18.46
C GLU A 231 -4.30 8.48 19.42
N PHE A 232 -5.06 7.97 20.39
CA PHE A 232 -4.59 6.92 21.30
C PHE A 232 -4.22 5.62 20.57
N ILE A 233 -5.07 5.14 19.65
CA ILE A 233 -4.80 3.93 18.86
C ILE A 233 -3.53 4.14 18.02
N ARG A 234 -3.38 5.30 17.38
CA ARG A 234 -2.20 5.66 16.59
C ARG A 234 -0.92 5.62 17.44
N ASP A 235 -0.97 6.21 18.64
CA ASP A 235 0.14 6.23 19.58
C ASP A 235 0.52 4.83 20.06
N CYS A 236 -0.47 3.99 20.36
CA CYS A 236 -0.23 2.60 20.72
C CYS A 236 0.43 1.84 19.57
N ALA A 237 -0.14 1.96 18.36
CA ALA A 237 0.42 1.34 17.17
C ALA A 237 1.87 1.77 16.98
N ALA A 238 2.20 3.06 17.15
CA ALA A 238 3.58 3.57 17.01
C ALA A 238 4.56 3.00 18.04
N ARG A 239 4.12 2.69 19.27
CA ARG A 239 4.97 2.22 20.39
C ARG A 239 5.18 0.71 20.45
N MET A 240 4.32 -0.09 19.82
CA MET A 240 4.34 -1.57 19.85
C MET A 240 5.33 -2.19 18.87
#